data_AF-A0A2E7KNB7-F1
#
_entry.id   AF-A0A2E7KNB7-F1
#
_cell.length_a   1.000
_cell.length_b   1.000
_cell.length_c   1.000
_cell.angle_alpha   90.00
_cell.angle_beta   90.00
_cell.angle_gamma   90.00
#
_symmetry.space_group_name_H-M   'P 1'
#
loop_
_entity.id
_entity.type
_entity.pdbx_description
1 polymer ?
#
loop_
_entity_poly.entity_id
_entity_poly.type
_entity_poly.pdbx_seq_one_letter_code
_entity_poly.pdbx_strand_id
1 'polypeptide(L)'
;MAYIPEEREEERLEGAQTDREWLVEYVVELPEDNPVRMITIIRGAEMSEVQGRLYDILRAQYASEARLDVTVVRMEPVDMRTDVALFEIGGVYQP
;
A
#
# COMPACT_ATOMS: atom_id res chain seq x y z
N MET A 1 46.53 -21.53 9.75
CA MET A 1 45.53 -20.88 8.89
C MET A 1 44.48 -20.30 9.83
N ALA A 2 44.35 -18.97 9.86
CA ALA A 2 43.39 -18.30 10.74
C ALA A 2 41.99 -18.44 10.13
N TYR A 3 41.04 -18.88 10.94
CA TYR A 3 39.61 -18.78 10.65
C TYR A 3 39.20 -17.32 10.91
N ILE A 4 38.64 -16.67 9.90
CA ILE A 4 37.95 -15.38 10.03
C ILE A 4 36.49 -15.66 9.66
N PRO A 5 35.55 -15.61 10.61
CA PRO A 5 34.14 -15.75 10.29
C PRO A 5 33.72 -14.51 9.47
N GLU A 6 33.12 -14.74 8.31
CA GLU A 6 32.40 -13.70 7.58
C GLU A 6 31.08 -13.40 8.32
N GLU A 7 31.20 -12.74 9.48
CA GLU A 7 30.14 -11.89 10.00
C GLU A 7 30.06 -10.66 9.09
N ARG A 8 29.54 -10.84 7.87
CA ARG A 8 29.03 -9.69 7.12
C ARG A 8 27.67 -9.35 7.70
N GLU A 9 27.72 -8.39 8.61
CA GLU A 9 26.70 -7.36 8.80
C GLU A 9 25.78 -7.25 7.58
N GLU A 10 24.62 -7.93 7.63
CA GLU A 10 23.41 -7.49 6.93
C GLU A 10 22.66 -6.45 7.78
N GLU A 11 23.37 -5.76 8.67
CA GLU A 11 22.89 -4.50 9.22
C GLU A 11 23.10 -3.40 8.17
N ARG A 12 22.08 -2.54 8.04
CA ARG A 12 22.06 -1.25 7.34
C ARG A 12 21.51 -1.23 5.91
N LEU A 13 20.32 -1.81 5.72
CA LEU A 13 19.29 -1.14 4.92
C LEU A 13 18.42 -0.22 5.80
N GLU A 14 19.04 0.48 6.74
CA GLU A 14 18.46 1.67 7.40
C GLU A 14 18.81 2.92 6.59
N GLY A 15 18.60 2.87 5.28
CA GLY A 15 18.32 4.08 4.52
C GLY A 15 16.84 4.34 4.75
N ALA A 16 16.50 5.36 5.55
CA ALA A 16 15.14 5.78 5.81
C ALA A 16 14.25 5.54 4.58
N GLN A 17 13.35 4.57 4.66
CA GLN A 17 12.49 4.16 3.55
C GLN A 17 11.37 5.22 3.42
N THR A 18 11.76 6.45 3.07
CA THR A 18 10.90 7.64 3.01
C THR A 18 9.84 7.57 1.91
N ASP A 19 9.86 6.53 1.08
CA ASP A 19 8.98 6.41 -0.09
C ASP A 19 8.41 4.97 -0.22
N ARG A 20 8.04 4.36 0.91
CA ARG A 20 7.35 3.07 0.91
C ARG A 20 5.94 3.25 0.36
N GLU A 21 5.53 2.38 -0.55
CA GLU A 21 4.18 2.34 -1.10
C GLU A 21 3.31 1.38 -0.32
N TRP A 22 2.03 1.72 -0.14
CA TRP A 22 1.06 0.93 0.60
C TRP A 22 -0.20 0.74 -0.23
N LEU A 23 -0.63 -0.51 -0.37
CA LEU A 23 -1.92 -0.84 -0.93
C LEU A 23 -2.98 -0.65 0.16
N VAL A 24 -3.95 0.20 -0.14
CA VAL A 24 -5.05 0.51 0.76
C VAL A 24 -6.35 0.16 0.07
N GLU A 25 -7.07 -0.77 0.66
CA GLU A 25 -8.41 -1.17 0.27
C GLU A 25 -9.40 -0.72 1.34
N TYR A 26 -10.43 0.00 0.92
CA TYR A 26 -11.45 0.54 1.83
C TYR A 26 -12.83 0.55 1.17
N VAL A 27 -13.86 0.56 2.01
CA VAL A 27 -15.25 0.71 1.61
C VAL A 27 -15.75 2.05 2.13
N VAL A 28 -16.39 2.81 1.25
CA VAL A 28 -17.05 4.07 1.57
C VAL A 28 -18.55 3.86 1.56
N GLU A 29 -19.22 4.27 2.64
CA GLU A 29 -20.66 4.21 2.80
C GLU A 29 -21.21 5.64 2.97
N LEU A 30 -22.11 6.02 2.07
CA LEU A 30 -22.86 7.28 2.12
C LEU A 30 -24.32 6.97 2.43
N PRO A 31 -25.05 7.86 3.13
CA PRO A 31 -26.43 7.57 3.54
C PRO A 31 -27.41 7.27 2.39
N GLU A 32 -27.17 7.82 1.21
CA GLU A 32 -28.08 7.72 0.06
C GLU A 32 -27.55 6.86 -1.09
N ASP A 33 -26.30 6.38 -1.00
CA ASP A 33 -25.65 5.59 -2.05
C ASP A 33 -25.31 4.16 -1.60
N ASN A 34 -25.11 3.29 -2.58
CA ASN A 34 -24.60 1.95 -2.31
C ASN A 34 -23.13 2.01 -1.84
N PRO A 35 -22.71 1.11 -0.93
CA PRO A 35 -21.31 1.01 -0.52
C PRO A 35 -20.39 0.83 -1.73
N VAL A 36 -19.31 1.62 -1.79
CA VAL A 36 -18.32 1.56 -2.87
C VAL A 36 -17.00 1.06 -2.31
N ARG A 37 -16.50 -0.05 -2.88
CA ARG A 37 -15.18 -0.60 -2.56
C ARG A 37 -14.12 0.04 -3.45
N MET A 38 -13.07 0.56 -2.85
CA MET A 38 -11.97 1.26 -3.52
C MET A 38 -10.64 0.63 -3.16
N ILE A 39 -9.71 0.63 -4.12
CA ILE A 39 -8.32 0.23 -3.94
C ILE A 39 -7.45 1.38 -4.44
N THR A 40 -6.46 1.78 -3.64
CA THR A 40 -5.51 2.82 -3.99
C THR A 40 -4.11 2.49 -3.48
N ILE A 41 -3.10 3.18 -4.00
CA ILE A 41 -1.72 3.11 -3.51
C ILE A 41 -1.37 4.46 -2.88
N ILE A 42 -0.92 4.43 -1.62
CA ILE A 42 -0.51 5.62 -0.87
C ILE A 42 0.95 5.47 -0.48
N ARG A 43 1.74 6.52 -0.73
CA ARG A 43 3.14 6.60 -0.26
C ARG A 43 3.17 7.08 1.18
N GLY A 44 4.02 6.47 2.00
CA GLY A 44 4.26 6.89 3.38
C GLY A 44 5.28 5.97 4.06
N ALA A 45 6.13 6.53 4.89
CA ALA A 45 7.19 5.78 5.57
C ALA A 45 6.60 4.74 6.55
N GLU A 46 5.49 5.11 7.21
CA GLU A 46 4.82 4.31 8.23
C GLU A 46 3.29 4.31 8.07
N MET A 47 2.63 3.34 8.71
CA MET A 47 1.17 3.16 8.60
C MET A 47 0.38 4.38 9.06
N SER A 48 0.83 5.06 10.12
CA SER A 48 0.23 6.31 10.65
C SER A 48 0.22 7.42 9.60
N GLU A 49 1.32 7.58 8.85
CA GLU A 49 1.40 8.57 7.78
C GLU A 49 0.42 8.23 6.65
N VAL A 50 0.33 6.95 6.28
CA VAL A 50 -0.61 6.46 5.27
C VAL A 50 -2.06 6.68 5.68
N GLN A 51 -2.39 6.45 6.95
CA GLN A 51 -3.72 6.73 7.51
C GLN A 51 -4.07 8.22 7.45
N GLY A 52 -3.13 9.10 7.80
CA GLY A 52 -3.32 10.55 7.69
C GLY A 52 -3.57 10.98 6.24
N ARG A 53 -2.77 10.47 5.30
CA ARG A 53 -2.95 10.76 3.86
C ARG A 53 -4.28 10.21 3.33
N LEU A 54 -4.70 9.01 3.75
CA LEU A 54 -6.00 8.47 3.39
C LEU A 54 -7.14 9.38 3.90
N TYR A 55 -7.03 9.87 5.13
CA TYR A 55 -7.99 10.83 5.68
C TYR A 55 -8.06 12.11 4.84
N ASP A 56 -6.93 12.70 4.47
CA ASP A 56 -6.89 13.91 3.65
C ASP A 56 -7.53 13.70 2.27
N ILE A 57 -7.28 12.54 1.64
CA ILE A 57 -7.89 12.15 0.36
C ILE A 57 -9.42 12.07 0.51
N LEU A 58 -9.90 11.34 1.51
CA LEU A 58 -11.33 11.18 1.76
C LEU A 58 -11.99 12.53 2.06
N ARG A 59 -11.33 13.38 2.86
CA ARG A 59 -11.84 14.70 3.20
C ARG A 59 -11.93 15.64 2.01
N ALA A 60 -10.96 15.56 1.09
CA ALA A 60 -10.95 16.34 -0.14
C ALA A 60 -12.00 15.85 -1.15
N GLN A 61 -12.13 14.52 -1.30
CA GLN A 61 -13.06 13.91 -2.25
C GLN A 61 -14.52 14.05 -1.82
N TYR A 62 -14.79 13.91 -0.53
CA TYR A 62 -16.13 13.97 0.06
C TYR A 62 -16.30 15.22 0.93
N ALA A 63 -15.90 16.37 0.39
CA ALA A 63 -15.92 17.63 1.13
C ALA A 63 -17.35 18.14 1.40
N SER A 64 -18.31 17.78 0.54
CA SER A 64 -19.73 18.19 0.57
C SER A 64 -20.61 17.34 1.48
N GLU A 65 -20.13 16.16 1.85
CA GLU A 65 -20.87 15.12 2.52
C GLU A 65 -20.89 15.40 4.04
N ALA A 66 -22.09 15.44 4.61
CA ALA A 66 -22.25 15.72 6.05
C ALA A 66 -21.76 14.56 6.94
N ARG A 67 -21.76 13.34 6.41
CA ARG A 67 -21.30 12.13 7.08
C ARG A 67 -20.73 11.16 6.05
N LEU A 68 -19.59 10.57 6.39
CA LEU A 68 -18.88 9.59 5.61
C LEU A 68 -18.46 8.45 6.56
N ASP A 69 -19.00 7.25 6.34
CA ASP A 69 -18.57 6.06 7.08
C ASP A 69 -17.55 5.32 6.19
N VAL A 70 -16.37 5.03 6.75
CA VAL A 70 -15.27 4.40 6.00
C VAL A 70 -14.74 3.20 6.76
N THR A 71 -14.68 2.06 6.07
CA THR A 71 -14.11 0.82 6.60
C THR A 71 -12.85 0.45 5.82
N VAL A 72 -11.70 0.47 6.48
CA VAL A 72 -10.45 -0.03 5.89
C VAL A 72 -10.45 -1.56 5.95
N VAL A 73 -10.41 -2.19 4.78
CA VAL A 73 -10.41 -3.66 4.63
C VAL A 73 -8.98 -4.20 4.64
N ARG A 74 -8.06 -3.52 3.95
CA ARG A 74 -6.65 -3.90 3.88
C ARG A 74 -5.78 -2.65 3.84
N MET A 75 -4.68 -2.66 4.56
CA MET A 75 -3.66 -1.62 4.53
C MET A 75 -2.31 -2.30 4.74
N GLU A 76 -1.60 -2.53 3.64
CA GLU A 76 -0.36 -3.29 3.67
C GLU A 76 0.70 -2.67 2.77
N PRO A 77 1.98 -2.81 3.14
CA PRO A 77 3.06 -2.32 2.30
C PRO A 77 3.16 -3.13 1.00
N VAL A 78 3.37 -2.43 -0.11
CA VAL A 78 3.67 -3.03 -1.40
C VAL A 78 5.12 -3.51 -1.36
N ASP A 79 5.34 -4.81 -1.56
CA ASP A 79 6.67 -5.35 -1.80
C ASP A 79 7.00 -5.19 -3.29
N MET A 80 8.09 -4.48 -3.61
CA MET A 80 8.58 -4.34 -4.98
C MET A 80 9.37 -5.56 -5.45
N ARG A 81 9.49 -6.62 -4.65
CA ARG A 81 9.96 -7.93 -5.11
C ARG A 81 8.90 -8.62 -5.94
N THR A 82 8.59 -8.03 -7.09
CA THR A 82 7.91 -8.75 -8.16
C THR A 82 8.92 -9.71 -8.77
N ASP A 83 8.74 -11.00 -8.52
CA ASP A 83 9.38 -12.03 -9.33
C ASP A 83 8.92 -11.80 -10.77
N VAL A 84 9.85 -11.38 -11.64
CA VAL A 84 9.64 -11.24 -13.09
C VAL A 84 9.03 -12.52 -13.69
N ALA A 85 9.21 -13.66 -13.02
CA ALA A 85 8.62 -14.95 -13.34
C ALA A 85 7.08 -15.03 -13.20
N LEU A 86 6.43 -14.13 -12.45
CA LEU A 86 4.96 -14.13 -12.27
C LEU A 86 4.21 -13.52 -13.48
N PHE A 87 4.90 -12.75 -14.31
CA PHE A 87 4.37 -12.27 -15.57
C PHE A 87 4.81 -13.25 -16.67
N GLU A 88 4.01 -14.27 -16.94
CA GLU A 88 4.21 -15.08 -18.15
C GLU A 88 3.97 -14.19 -19.39
N ILE A 89 5.03 -13.62 -19.96
CA ILE A 89 5.04 -12.87 -21.24
C ILE A 89 4.79 -13.82 -22.44
N GLY A 90 4.06 -14.91 -22.23
CA GLY A 90 3.79 -15.97 -23.20
C GLY A 90 2.35 -16.48 -23.18
N GLY A 91 1.46 -15.89 -22.37
CA GLY A 91 0.05 -16.23 -22.36
C GLY A 91 -0.59 -15.92 -23.71
N VAL A 92 -0.73 -16.95 -24.56
CA VAL A 92 -1.45 -16.85 -25.84
C VAL A 92 -2.89 -16.51 -25.50
N TYR A 93 -3.34 -15.33 -25.92
CA TYR A 93 -4.76 -14.96 -25.88
C TYR A 93 -5.57 -16.05 -26.59
N GLN A 94 -6.48 -16.70 -25.87
CA GLN A 94 -7.41 -17.66 -26.45
C GLN A 94 -8.80 -16.99 -26.52
N PRO A 95 -9.32 -16.70 -27.73
CA PRO A 95 -10.53 -15.90 -27.96
C PRO A 95 -11.83 -16.56 -27.51
#